data_AF-A0A1Z5SJS4-F1
#
_entry.id   AF-A0A1Z5SJS4-F1
#
_cell.length_a   1.000
_cell.length_b   1.000
_cell.length_c   1.000
_cell.angle_alpha   90.00
_cell.angle_beta   90.00
_cell.angle_gamma   90.00
#
_symmetry.space_group_name_H-M   'P 1'
#
loop_
_entity.id
_entity.type
_entity.pdbx_description
1 polymer ?
#
loop_
_entity_poly.entity_id
_entity_poly.type
_entity_poly.pdbx_seq_one_letter_code
_entity_poly.pdbx_strand_id
1 'polypeptide(L)'
;MRFFKCLLVFVFLLNGNALFAQKNDVKQPRILVLLDGSSSMSYEWTKDESRFKAASRIILSLIDSMYKVNKDVEFALRVYGHQYPSQQNNCFDTRLEVMFSKNNLDQMGMRLDALEPIGVSPIAFSLKEAAEWDFEKPYLNTYSLILVTDGAESCGGDICDVVKKLLDKKIDFKPYILSLVDNPALKNGYDCLGTYLSVAQEKDIKPSVGKIVDAYTQMIALQRIDKKLLKQAVVNAPSVLKVDIPEFKVKQEDPEPVKPDPKPQPVVSTPPVVTPPVKQTEPTKDLTNRTNETPEPVVKQLPISTLQQLSVAAPLRTFRVVIATRSIKPVKLPRYTVPVIKDEPAPQPKVVAAPPVKKPTPPAEIVKPKVITDSTLQNSKKETTLQVYLSDGNRNYDSAPLMAFIDKNTKKEVFRFQRTVDAGSIPHRHKVPVGNYYLTIIGSEQKYTYDITILPNENNAIIIPISNGTLVFGYEGNDKRKITGYVAKVSRRFDRNVTPVLQSVAEERAYEPGTYNVIIETLPPFNRTFDLEIGTQKGIMIPEEGDLVIANNTRIGKVTLYYPIGDRFRPFLSINIDGNGTAHAFRMLPGTYKAGYKKNPELPLQEETMVEFTVKSNIVTNLELTK
;
A
#
# COMPACT_ATOMS: atom_id res chain seq x y z
N MET A 1 64.26 2.69 51.92
CA MET A 1 63.61 3.67 50.99
C MET A 1 63.89 3.48 49.49
N ARG A 2 64.86 2.67 49.02
CA ARG A 2 65.10 2.52 47.55
C ARG A 2 64.15 1.53 46.83
N PHE A 3 63.92 0.32 47.38
CA PHE A 3 63.09 -0.70 46.74
C PHE A 3 61.63 -0.28 46.43
N PHE A 4 61.01 0.53 47.30
CA PHE A 4 59.60 0.91 47.16
C PHE A 4 59.31 1.80 45.94
N LYS A 5 60.32 2.48 45.38
CA LYS A 5 60.15 3.31 44.17
C LYS A 5 60.11 2.48 42.87
N CYS A 6 60.76 1.31 42.81
CA CYS A 6 60.72 0.47 41.61
C CYS A 6 59.37 -0.23 41.43
N LEU A 7 58.74 -0.68 42.54
CA LEU A 7 57.45 -1.35 42.50
C LEU A 7 56.33 -0.44 41.96
N LEU A 8 56.33 0.84 42.36
CA LEU A 8 55.36 1.84 41.92
C LEU A 8 55.47 2.18 40.42
N VAL A 9 56.66 2.12 39.83
CA VAL A 9 56.86 2.33 38.38
C VAL A 9 56.34 1.14 37.57
N PHE A 10 56.51 -0.09 38.08
CA PHE A 10 56.07 -1.29 37.35
C PHE A 10 54.54 -1.43 37.29
N VAL A 11 53.82 -1.05 38.35
CA VAL A 11 52.34 -1.02 38.37
C VAL A 11 51.78 0.03 37.40
N PHE A 12 52.49 1.15 37.18
CA PHE A 12 52.07 2.18 36.22
C PHE A 12 52.24 1.73 34.75
N LEU A 13 53.16 0.82 34.46
CA LEU A 13 53.37 0.26 33.11
C LEU A 13 52.39 -0.87 32.74
N LEU A 14 51.79 -1.53 33.74
CA LEU A 14 50.75 -2.54 33.51
C LEU A 14 49.35 -1.97 33.26
N ASN A 15 49.13 -0.69 33.53
CA ASN A 15 47.94 0.05 33.09
C ASN A 15 48.09 0.51 31.63
N GLY A 16 48.50 -0.42 30.76
CA GLY A 16 48.56 -0.24 29.32
C GLY A 16 47.16 -0.03 28.76
N ASN A 17 46.75 1.23 28.64
CA ASN A 17 45.39 1.65 28.32
C ASN A 17 44.77 0.81 27.19
N ALA A 18 43.84 -0.06 27.57
CA ALA A 18 42.85 -0.64 26.66
C ALA A 18 41.88 0.48 26.25
N LEU A 19 42.37 1.40 25.41
CA LEU A 19 41.55 2.28 24.60
C LEU A 19 40.74 1.39 23.66
N PHE A 20 39.61 0.90 24.15
CA PHE A 20 38.49 0.52 23.32
C PHE A 20 38.24 1.71 22.40
N ALA A 21 38.67 1.56 21.14
CA ALA A 21 38.36 2.53 20.11
C ALA A 21 36.84 2.58 20.06
N GLN A 22 36.26 3.69 20.55
CA GLN A 22 34.83 3.94 20.38
C GLN A 22 34.57 3.83 18.89
N LYS A 23 33.86 2.77 18.53
CA LYS A 23 33.51 2.47 17.15
C LYS A 23 32.43 3.49 16.80
N ASN A 24 32.87 4.65 16.30
CA ASN A 24 31.98 5.72 15.87
C ASN A 24 30.88 5.09 15.00
N ASP A 25 29.65 5.15 15.48
CA ASP A 25 28.52 4.48 14.84
C ASP A 25 28.02 5.39 13.69
N VAL A 26 28.89 5.54 12.68
CA VAL A 26 28.70 6.43 11.54
C VAL A 26 27.64 5.82 10.64
N LYS A 27 26.39 6.19 10.90
CA LYS A 27 25.24 5.74 10.14
C LYS A 27 25.32 6.19 8.68
N GLN A 28 24.73 5.38 7.81
CA GLN A 28 24.58 5.68 6.38
C GLN A 28 23.47 6.74 6.21
N PRO A 29 23.75 7.94 5.64
CA PRO A 29 22.72 8.93 5.36
C PRO A 29 21.80 8.46 4.23
N ARG A 30 20.49 8.53 4.47
CA ARG A 30 19.41 8.10 3.57
C ARG A 30 18.35 9.19 3.46
N ILE A 31 18.07 9.65 2.24
CA ILE A 31 17.11 10.74 1.99
C ILE A 31 15.97 10.24 1.09
N LEU A 32 14.76 10.21 1.65
CA LEU A 32 13.54 9.93 0.88
C LEU A 32 12.97 11.24 0.35
N VAL A 33 12.89 11.37 -0.96
CA VAL A 33 12.04 12.36 -1.61
C VAL A 33 10.61 11.83 -1.57
N LEU A 34 9.69 12.61 -1.02
CA LEU A 34 8.26 12.34 -0.99
C LEU A 34 7.58 13.36 -1.91
N LEU A 35 7.25 12.93 -3.13
CA LEU A 35 6.73 13.81 -4.19
C LEU A 35 5.20 13.71 -4.31
N ASP A 36 4.59 14.89 -4.40
CA ASP A 36 3.19 15.06 -4.76
C ASP A 36 2.96 14.76 -6.25
N GLY A 37 2.12 13.76 -6.52
CA GLY A 37 1.60 13.40 -7.84
C GLY A 37 0.08 13.60 -7.93
N SER A 38 -0.50 14.46 -7.09
CA SER A 38 -1.91 14.84 -7.19
C SER A 38 -2.18 15.73 -8.42
N SER A 39 -3.44 15.84 -8.79
CA SER A 39 -3.86 16.56 -10.00
C SER A 39 -3.61 18.07 -9.99
N SER A 40 -3.35 18.72 -8.84
CA SER A 40 -2.92 20.13 -8.79
C SER A 40 -1.50 20.33 -9.33
N MET A 41 -0.62 19.33 -9.15
CA MET A 41 0.74 19.33 -9.70
C MET A 41 0.78 19.26 -11.24
N SER A 42 -0.36 19.02 -11.91
CA SER A 42 -0.50 19.15 -13.37
C SER A 42 -0.53 20.61 -13.84
N TYR A 43 -0.88 21.56 -12.96
CA TYR A 43 -1.07 22.97 -13.31
C TYR A 43 0.25 23.67 -13.64
N GLU A 44 0.15 24.80 -14.34
CA GLU A 44 1.28 25.67 -14.69
C GLU A 44 2.04 26.15 -13.43
N TRP A 45 3.36 26.16 -13.55
CA TRP A 45 4.31 26.81 -12.63
C TRP A 45 5.05 27.93 -13.35
N THR A 46 5.42 27.69 -14.61
CA THR A 46 5.59 28.74 -15.63
C THR A 46 4.72 28.41 -16.84
N LYS A 47 4.63 29.36 -17.79
CA LYS A 47 3.82 29.24 -19.01
C LYS A 47 4.07 27.96 -19.82
N ASP A 48 5.29 27.42 -19.76
CA ASP A 48 5.73 26.27 -20.55
C ASP A 48 6.21 25.09 -19.66
N GLU A 49 6.01 25.15 -18.34
CA GLU A 49 6.42 24.11 -17.36
C GLU A 49 5.37 23.91 -16.26
N SER A 50 4.89 22.67 -16.09
CA SER A 50 3.98 22.30 -15.00
C SER A 50 4.71 22.14 -13.67
N ARG A 51 3.97 22.25 -12.56
CA ARG A 51 4.47 22.09 -11.18
C ARG A 51 5.19 20.76 -10.97
N PHE A 52 4.66 19.64 -11.50
CA PHE A 52 5.31 18.34 -11.43
C PHE A 52 6.66 18.30 -12.16
N LYS A 53 6.77 18.99 -13.31
CA LYS A 53 8.03 19.06 -14.07
C LYS A 53 9.07 19.95 -13.37
N ALA A 54 8.63 21.09 -12.83
CA ALA A 54 9.45 21.93 -11.96
C ALA A 54 9.93 21.17 -10.71
N ALA A 55 9.05 20.43 -10.02
CA ALA A 55 9.39 19.56 -8.89
C ALA A 55 10.48 18.55 -9.27
N SER A 56 10.29 17.85 -10.38
CA SER A 56 11.26 16.87 -10.90
C SER A 56 12.63 17.51 -11.14
N ARG A 57 12.67 18.69 -11.76
CA ARG A 57 13.90 19.46 -12.00
C ARG A 57 14.57 19.94 -10.71
N ILE A 58 13.80 20.37 -9.71
CA ILE A 58 14.28 20.75 -8.37
C ILE A 58 14.89 19.53 -7.64
N ILE A 59 14.21 18.38 -7.70
CA ILE A 59 14.67 17.11 -7.10
C ILE A 59 16.02 16.68 -7.72
N LEU A 60 16.13 16.68 -9.05
CA LEU A 60 17.37 16.32 -9.73
C LEU A 60 18.51 17.31 -9.43
N SER A 61 18.23 18.62 -9.42
CA SER A 61 19.21 19.65 -9.06
C SER A 61 19.70 19.52 -7.61
N LEU A 62 18.83 19.12 -6.69
CA LEU A 62 19.18 18.83 -5.30
C LEU A 62 20.07 17.58 -5.18
N ILE A 63 19.71 16.48 -5.85
CA ILE A 63 20.46 15.22 -5.80
C ILE A 63 21.88 15.41 -6.39
N ASP A 64 22.00 16.07 -7.54
CA ASP A 64 23.29 16.45 -8.14
C ASP A 64 24.13 17.34 -7.20
N SER A 65 23.52 18.36 -6.58
CA SER A 65 24.20 19.23 -5.60
C SER A 65 24.69 18.45 -4.38
N MET A 66 23.89 17.51 -3.88
CA MET A 66 24.23 16.65 -2.74
C MET A 66 25.34 15.65 -3.09
N TYR A 67 25.32 15.03 -4.28
CA TYR A 67 26.38 14.14 -4.73
C TYR A 67 27.72 14.83 -4.98
N LYS A 68 27.73 16.15 -5.22
CA LYS A 68 28.97 16.95 -5.26
C LYS A 68 29.61 17.10 -3.88
N VAL A 69 28.80 17.17 -2.81
CA VAL A 69 29.28 17.20 -1.41
C VAL A 69 29.65 15.79 -0.93
N ASN A 70 28.78 14.80 -1.13
CA ASN A 70 29.07 13.40 -0.83
C ASN A 70 28.30 12.42 -1.72
N LYS A 71 29.06 11.58 -2.46
CA LYS A 71 28.55 10.51 -3.33
C LYS A 71 28.03 9.29 -2.57
N ASP A 72 28.33 9.18 -1.28
CA ASP A 72 27.87 8.07 -0.44
C ASP A 72 26.43 8.22 0.06
N VAL A 73 25.74 9.35 -0.15
CA VAL A 73 24.32 9.50 0.21
C VAL A 73 23.45 8.55 -0.61
N GLU A 74 22.45 7.92 0.01
CA GLU A 74 21.46 7.09 -0.68
C GLU A 74 20.15 7.87 -0.81
N PHE A 75 19.62 7.98 -2.04
CA PHE A 75 18.35 8.64 -2.32
C PHE A 75 17.27 7.63 -2.68
N ALA A 76 16.03 7.93 -2.32
CA ALA A 76 14.83 7.20 -2.70
C ALA A 76 13.73 8.17 -3.14
N LEU A 77 12.73 7.66 -3.86
CA LEU A 77 11.54 8.41 -4.27
C LEU A 77 10.28 7.61 -3.94
N ARG A 78 9.45 8.17 -3.05
CA ARG A 78 8.05 7.79 -2.89
C ARG A 78 7.20 8.88 -3.52
N VAL A 79 6.17 8.48 -4.26
CA VAL A 79 5.21 9.39 -4.89
C VAL A 79 3.81 9.03 -4.40
N TYR A 80 2.92 10.02 -4.31
CA TYR A 80 1.52 9.82 -3.90
C TYR A 80 0.55 10.46 -4.89
N GLY A 81 -0.64 9.88 -5.04
CA GLY A 81 -1.67 10.35 -5.98
C GLY A 81 -1.37 10.08 -7.46
N HIS A 82 -0.24 9.46 -7.83
CA HIS A 82 0.16 9.27 -9.22
C HIS A 82 -0.36 7.98 -9.86
N GLN A 83 -1.03 7.08 -9.13
CA GLN A 83 -1.48 5.79 -9.65
C GLN A 83 -2.96 5.76 -10.03
N TYR A 84 -3.80 6.64 -9.48
CA TYR A 84 -5.24 6.68 -9.76
C TYR A 84 -5.73 8.12 -10.02
N PRO A 85 -6.53 8.36 -11.09
CA PRO A 85 -7.14 9.65 -11.34
C PRO A 85 -7.95 10.17 -10.15
N SER A 86 -7.90 11.49 -9.94
CA SER A 86 -8.44 12.16 -8.74
C SER A 86 -9.92 11.91 -8.51
N GLN A 87 -10.70 11.63 -9.57
CA GLN A 87 -12.12 11.28 -9.49
C GLN A 87 -12.38 9.96 -8.73
N GLN A 88 -11.35 9.15 -8.47
CA GLN A 88 -11.44 7.96 -7.63
C GLN A 88 -11.27 8.23 -6.13
N ASN A 89 -10.76 9.42 -5.74
CA ASN A 89 -10.46 9.81 -4.36
C ASN A 89 -9.71 8.71 -3.55
N ASN A 90 -8.70 8.07 -4.17
CA ASN A 90 -7.96 6.99 -3.51
C ASN A 90 -6.96 7.55 -2.48
N CYS A 91 -7.42 7.71 -1.24
CA CYS A 91 -6.61 8.17 -0.10
C CYS A 91 -5.56 7.16 0.41
N PHE A 92 -5.34 6.07 -0.32
CA PHE A 92 -4.26 5.11 -0.09
C PHE A 92 -3.30 5.01 -1.28
N ASP A 93 -3.34 5.97 -2.21
CA ASP A 93 -2.45 6.05 -3.36
C ASP A 93 -1.06 6.58 -2.98
N THR A 94 -0.13 5.66 -2.70
CA THR A 94 1.28 5.97 -2.46
C THR A 94 2.18 4.79 -2.78
N ARG A 95 3.33 5.05 -3.42
CA ARG A 95 4.28 4.00 -3.82
C ARG A 95 5.73 4.47 -3.80
N LEU A 96 6.61 3.61 -3.30
CA LEU A 96 8.06 3.72 -3.50
C LEU A 96 8.38 3.37 -4.96
N GLU A 97 8.77 4.39 -5.74
CA GLU A 97 9.04 4.30 -7.18
C GLU A 97 10.55 4.21 -7.48
N VAL A 98 11.41 4.72 -6.59
CA VAL A 98 12.86 4.48 -6.59
C VAL A 98 13.30 4.08 -5.19
N MET A 99 13.89 2.89 -5.04
CA MET A 99 14.44 2.41 -3.78
C MET A 99 15.74 3.14 -3.39
N PHE A 100 16.11 3.11 -2.11
CA PHE A 100 17.38 3.69 -1.63
C PHE A 100 18.60 3.11 -2.36
N SER A 101 19.26 3.95 -3.16
CA SER A 101 20.51 3.60 -3.84
C SER A 101 21.46 4.80 -3.98
N LYS A 102 22.75 4.50 -4.14
CA LYS A 102 23.81 5.48 -4.41
C LYS A 102 23.93 5.73 -5.92
N ASN A 103 24.35 6.93 -6.30
CA ASN A 103 24.57 7.32 -7.71
C ASN A 103 23.35 7.01 -8.62
N ASN A 104 22.13 7.32 -8.16
CA ASN A 104 20.88 6.96 -8.84
C ASN A 104 20.21 8.12 -9.59
N LEU A 105 20.95 9.20 -9.88
CA LEU A 105 20.43 10.41 -10.54
C LEU A 105 19.73 10.11 -11.88
N ASP A 106 20.33 9.27 -12.72
CA ASP A 106 19.75 8.91 -14.03
C ASP A 106 18.48 8.05 -13.88
N GLN A 107 18.48 7.11 -12.92
CA GLN A 107 17.32 6.30 -12.57
C GLN A 107 16.18 7.18 -12.03
N MET A 108 16.52 8.18 -11.22
CA MET A 108 15.58 9.17 -10.68
C MET A 108 14.95 9.97 -11.81
N GLY A 109 15.74 10.51 -12.74
CA GLY A 109 15.25 11.27 -13.90
C GLY A 109 14.32 10.44 -14.78
N MET A 110 14.78 9.26 -15.22
CA MET A 110 13.97 8.34 -16.03
C MET A 110 12.67 7.90 -15.35
N ARG A 111 12.63 7.82 -14.01
CA ARG A 111 11.38 7.51 -13.30
C ARG A 111 10.46 8.72 -13.20
N LEU A 112 10.99 9.90 -12.91
CA LEU A 112 10.26 11.17 -12.82
C LEU A 112 9.62 11.57 -14.17
N ASP A 113 10.35 11.42 -15.27
CA ASP A 113 9.82 11.67 -16.64
C ASP A 113 8.71 10.67 -17.05
N ALA A 114 8.59 9.54 -16.35
CA ALA A 114 7.61 8.47 -16.59
C ALA A 114 6.49 8.42 -15.52
N LEU A 115 6.19 9.55 -14.89
CA LEU A 115 5.14 9.73 -13.88
C LEU A 115 4.21 10.87 -14.26
N GLU A 116 2.91 10.72 -13.97
CA GLU A 116 1.89 11.72 -14.27
C GLU A 116 1.16 12.18 -13.00
N PRO A 117 0.98 13.50 -12.80
CA PRO A 117 0.25 14.06 -11.65
C PRO A 117 -1.27 14.00 -11.87
N ILE A 118 -1.95 12.97 -11.36
CA ILE A 118 -3.33 12.65 -11.73
C ILE A 118 -4.34 12.58 -10.57
N GLY A 119 -3.91 12.42 -9.32
CA GLY A 119 -4.78 11.99 -8.21
C GLY A 119 -5.06 13.02 -7.12
N VAL A 120 -5.10 12.53 -5.87
CA VAL A 120 -5.34 13.27 -4.62
C VAL A 120 -4.10 13.22 -3.71
N SER A 121 -4.09 13.98 -2.61
CA SER A 121 -2.91 14.17 -1.74
C SER A 121 -3.06 13.51 -0.36
N PRO A 122 -2.83 12.17 -0.23
CA PRO A 122 -2.79 11.46 1.04
C PRO A 122 -1.39 11.56 1.68
N ILE A 123 -1.02 12.76 2.11
CA ILE A 123 0.32 13.10 2.61
C ILE A 123 0.58 12.35 3.93
N ALA A 124 -0.36 12.40 4.88
CA ALA A 124 -0.23 11.75 6.19
C ALA A 124 -0.14 10.21 6.06
N PHE A 125 -0.92 9.60 5.16
CA PHE A 125 -0.81 8.17 4.87
C PHE A 125 0.55 7.84 4.23
N SER A 126 1.03 8.67 3.31
CA SER A 126 2.33 8.47 2.65
C SER A 126 3.51 8.62 3.61
N LEU A 127 3.44 9.55 4.57
CA LEU A 127 4.40 9.71 5.66
C LEU A 127 4.41 8.49 6.60
N LYS A 128 3.24 7.93 6.91
CA LYS A 128 3.11 6.69 7.68
C LYS A 128 3.77 5.52 6.94
N GLU A 129 3.41 5.30 5.68
CA GLU A 129 3.93 4.19 4.87
C GLU A 129 5.45 4.30 4.65
N ALA A 130 5.98 5.52 4.43
CA ALA A 130 7.41 5.76 4.36
C ALA A 130 8.16 5.30 5.62
N ALA A 131 7.61 5.60 6.80
CA ALA A 131 8.25 5.29 8.06
C ALA A 131 8.01 3.86 8.57
N GLU A 132 7.02 3.15 8.02
CA GLU A 132 6.75 1.74 8.36
C GLU A 132 7.43 0.75 7.38
N TRP A 133 7.67 1.15 6.13
CA TRP A 133 8.24 0.28 5.11
C TRP A 133 9.59 0.75 4.54
N ASP A 134 9.78 2.05 4.28
CA ASP A 134 10.99 2.53 3.59
C ASP A 134 12.15 2.79 4.58
N PHE A 135 11.84 3.15 5.83
CA PHE A 135 12.82 3.52 6.88
C PHE A 135 13.43 2.31 7.62
N GLU A 136 13.82 1.28 6.87
CA GLU A 136 14.48 0.08 7.38
C GLU A 136 15.75 0.36 8.23
N LYS A 137 15.90 -0.37 9.34
CA LYS A 137 17.16 -0.47 10.11
C LYS A 137 17.68 0.91 10.60
N PRO A 138 16.91 1.68 11.39
CA PRO A 138 17.30 3.01 11.90
C PRO A 138 18.51 2.98 12.87
N TYR A 139 19.04 1.80 13.20
CA TYR A 139 20.31 1.63 13.90
C TYR A 139 21.54 1.75 12.98
N LEU A 140 21.42 1.41 11.68
CA LEU A 140 22.50 1.54 10.68
C LEU A 140 22.39 2.83 9.85
N ASN A 141 21.19 3.39 9.75
CA ASN A 141 20.84 4.44 8.81
C ASN A 141 20.38 5.70 9.56
N THR A 142 20.83 6.89 9.14
CA THR A 142 20.18 8.15 9.51
C THR A 142 19.26 8.54 8.38
N TYR A 143 17.98 8.70 8.68
CA TYR A 143 16.96 8.98 7.70
C TYR A 143 16.67 10.48 7.60
N SER A 144 16.07 10.89 6.50
CA SER A 144 15.71 12.26 6.20
C SER A 144 14.65 12.26 5.11
N LEU A 145 13.77 13.25 5.12
CA LEU A 145 12.63 13.31 4.22
C LEU A 145 12.53 14.68 3.57
N ILE A 146 12.15 14.72 2.29
CA ILE A 146 11.95 15.97 1.57
C ILE A 146 10.60 15.86 0.86
N LEU A 147 9.60 16.51 1.45
CA LEU A 147 8.26 16.64 0.87
C LEU A 147 8.30 17.70 -0.22
N VAL A 148 7.80 17.39 -1.41
CA VAL A 148 7.68 18.32 -2.53
C VAL A 148 6.22 18.36 -2.98
N THR A 149 5.54 19.49 -2.83
CA THR A 149 4.08 19.62 -3.00
C THR A 149 3.66 21.03 -3.42
N ASP A 150 2.47 21.20 -4.00
CA ASP A 150 1.84 22.50 -4.26
C ASP A 150 0.61 22.78 -3.39
N GLY A 151 0.26 21.87 -2.47
CA GLY A 151 -1.01 21.90 -1.73
C GLY A 151 -0.93 21.42 -0.28
N ALA A 152 -2.09 21.01 0.22
CA ALA A 152 -2.28 20.44 1.56
C ALA A 152 -2.69 18.95 1.46
N GLU A 153 -2.79 18.28 2.60
CA GLU A 153 -3.54 17.03 2.73
C GLU A 153 -4.97 17.19 2.19
N SER A 154 -5.40 16.29 1.28
CA SER A 154 -6.74 16.29 0.69
C SER A 154 -7.53 15.00 0.98
N CYS A 155 -7.14 14.29 2.04
CA CYS A 155 -7.64 12.96 2.39
C CYS A 155 -7.92 12.79 3.89
N GLY A 156 -7.94 13.90 4.64
CA GLY A 156 -8.37 13.95 6.03
C GLY A 156 -7.38 13.36 7.05
N GLY A 157 -6.16 13.03 6.66
CA GLY A 157 -5.14 12.50 7.57
C GLY A 157 -4.42 13.58 8.39
N ASP A 158 -4.26 13.36 9.69
CA ASP A 158 -3.48 14.27 10.55
C ASP A 158 -1.98 14.06 10.35
N ILE A 159 -1.35 14.98 9.60
CA ILE A 159 0.10 15.00 9.36
C ILE A 159 0.88 15.07 10.69
N CYS A 160 0.42 15.88 11.65
CA CYS A 160 1.12 16.15 12.90
C CYS A 160 1.09 14.96 13.85
N ASP A 161 -0.05 14.28 13.97
CA ASP A 161 -0.19 13.03 14.74
C ASP A 161 0.66 11.90 14.14
N VAL A 162 0.70 11.76 12.81
CA VAL A 162 1.61 10.82 12.14
C VAL A 162 3.06 11.16 12.46
N VAL A 163 3.50 12.41 12.23
CA VAL A 163 4.88 12.87 12.49
C VAL A 163 5.30 12.64 13.94
N LYS A 164 4.42 12.94 14.89
CA LYS A 164 4.66 12.68 16.33
C LYS A 164 4.92 11.19 16.58
N LYS A 165 4.10 10.30 16.02
CA LYS A 165 4.29 8.84 16.11
C LYS A 165 5.58 8.35 15.43
N LEU A 166 6.18 9.13 14.52
CA LEU A 166 7.49 8.82 13.93
C LEU A 166 8.65 9.25 14.86
N LEU A 167 8.53 10.39 15.51
CA LEU A 167 9.49 10.87 16.51
C LEU A 167 9.53 9.93 17.73
N ASP A 168 8.37 9.47 18.19
CA ASP A 168 8.25 8.48 19.27
C ASP A 168 8.93 7.14 18.94
N LYS A 169 8.95 6.74 17.65
CA LYS A 169 9.70 5.58 17.14
C LYS A 169 11.23 5.79 17.10
N LYS A 170 11.74 6.95 17.54
CA LYS A 170 13.17 7.34 17.55
C LYS A 170 13.85 7.26 16.19
N ILE A 171 13.10 7.53 15.13
CA ILE A 171 13.69 7.79 13.82
C ILE A 171 14.31 9.18 13.89
N ASP A 172 15.63 9.29 13.69
CA ASP A 172 16.29 10.57 13.49
C ASP A 172 15.96 11.02 12.07
N PHE A 173 15.01 11.95 11.93
CA PHE A 173 14.62 12.56 10.67
C PHE A 173 14.46 14.08 10.83
N LYS A 174 14.93 14.83 9.83
CA LYS A 174 14.72 16.27 9.70
C LYS A 174 14.04 16.52 8.36
N PRO A 175 12.73 16.78 8.32
CA PRO A 175 12.03 16.91 7.07
C PRO A 175 12.06 18.36 6.57
N TYR A 176 12.23 18.50 5.26
CA TYR A 176 12.08 19.76 4.55
C TYR A 176 10.82 19.70 3.69
N ILE A 177 10.08 20.79 3.62
CA ILE A 177 8.92 20.95 2.76
C ILE A 177 9.28 21.97 1.69
N LEU A 178 9.47 21.51 0.46
CA LEU A 178 9.61 22.35 -0.73
C LEU A 178 8.23 22.57 -1.33
N SER A 179 7.62 23.73 -1.04
CA SER A 179 6.31 24.07 -1.61
C SER A 179 6.45 24.91 -2.87
N LEU A 180 5.79 24.51 -3.95
CA LEU A 180 5.80 25.24 -5.22
C LEU A 180 4.88 26.47 -5.25
N VAL A 181 4.21 26.76 -4.13
CA VAL A 181 3.27 27.89 -3.99
C VAL A 181 3.68 28.72 -2.77
N ASP A 182 3.57 30.05 -2.88
CA ASP A 182 3.67 30.93 -1.72
C ASP A 182 2.29 31.11 -1.09
N ASN A 183 1.99 30.32 -0.06
CA ASN A 183 0.73 30.37 0.68
C ASN A 183 0.99 30.24 2.19
N PRO A 184 0.81 31.31 2.98
CA PRO A 184 1.00 31.29 4.43
C PRO A 184 0.11 30.27 5.16
N ALA A 185 -1.07 29.93 4.63
CA ALA A 185 -1.96 28.94 5.25
C ALA A 185 -1.43 27.51 5.08
N LEU A 186 -0.79 27.19 3.95
CA LEU A 186 -0.12 25.89 3.75
C LEU A 186 1.03 25.74 4.74
N LYS A 187 1.87 26.78 4.88
CA LYS A 187 3.02 26.77 5.80
C LYS A 187 2.61 26.34 7.21
N ASN A 188 1.59 26.97 7.78
CA ASN A 188 1.11 26.68 9.14
C ASN A 188 0.68 25.20 9.30
N GLY A 189 0.14 24.58 8.24
CA GLY A 189 -0.21 23.15 8.23
C GLY A 189 0.99 22.20 8.28
N TYR A 190 2.21 22.68 8.01
CA TYR A 190 3.45 21.90 8.03
C TYR A 190 4.41 22.27 9.18
N ASP A 191 4.06 23.23 10.05
CA ASP A 191 4.92 23.68 11.17
C ASP A 191 5.30 22.52 12.12
N CYS A 192 4.42 21.52 12.26
CA CYS A 192 4.67 20.31 13.05
C CYS A 192 5.58 19.29 12.36
N LEU A 193 5.68 19.33 11.02
CA LEU A 193 6.51 18.43 10.22
C LEU A 193 7.96 18.90 10.27
N GLY A 194 8.26 20.12 9.79
CA GLY A 194 9.64 20.62 9.77
C GLY A 194 9.84 21.93 9.00
N THR A 195 10.98 22.05 8.30
CA THR A 195 11.39 23.32 7.71
C THR A 195 10.70 23.57 6.36
N TYR A 196 9.71 24.47 6.35
CA TYR A 196 9.03 24.91 5.14
C TYR A 196 9.86 25.93 4.34
N LEU A 197 10.00 25.68 3.04
CA LEU A 197 10.69 26.50 2.06
C LEU A 197 9.76 26.69 0.85
N SER A 198 9.35 27.93 0.55
CA SER A 198 8.61 28.22 -0.68
C SER A 198 9.58 28.36 -1.86
N VAL A 199 9.20 27.76 -2.99
CA VAL A 199 9.91 27.74 -4.28
C VAL A 199 8.89 28.10 -5.36
N ALA A 200 8.30 29.29 -5.24
CA ALA A 200 7.27 29.77 -6.14
C ALA A 200 7.81 30.26 -7.49
N GLN A 201 9.12 30.55 -7.60
CA GLN A 201 9.78 31.01 -8.82
C GLN A 201 11.17 30.39 -9.02
N GLU A 202 11.67 30.41 -10.26
CA GLU A 202 13.00 29.88 -10.66
C GLU A 202 14.16 30.42 -9.80
N LYS A 203 14.08 31.69 -9.39
CA LYS A 203 15.07 32.35 -8.53
C LYS A 203 15.20 31.68 -7.15
N ASP A 204 14.13 31.03 -6.67
CA ASP A 204 14.00 30.50 -5.31
C ASP A 204 14.56 29.07 -5.19
N ILE A 205 14.79 28.39 -6.32
CA ILE A 205 15.36 27.03 -6.36
C ILE A 205 16.74 27.01 -5.72
N LYS A 206 17.67 27.85 -6.22
CA LYS A 206 19.07 27.88 -5.77
C LYS A 206 19.22 28.15 -4.26
N PRO A 207 18.60 29.18 -3.65
CA PRO A 207 18.72 29.41 -2.21
C PRO A 207 18.01 28.34 -1.37
N SER A 208 16.94 27.70 -1.85
CA SER A 208 16.25 26.63 -1.13
C SER A 208 17.02 25.31 -1.18
N VAL A 209 17.55 24.92 -2.34
CA VAL A 209 18.48 23.79 -2.49
C VAL A 209 19.74 24.02 -1.65
N GLY A 210 20.32 25.23 -1.68
CA GLY A 210 21.48 25.59 -0.85
C GLY A 210 21.24 25.36 0.64
N LYS A 211 20.14 25.90 1.20
CA LYS A 211 19.77 25.69 2.62
C LYS A 211 19.66 24.21 3.01
N ILE A 212 19.10 23.38 2.11
CA ILE A 212 18.98 21.93 2.35
C ILE A 212 20.36 21.26 2.33
N VAL A 213 21.20 21.58 1.34
CA VAL A 213 22.57 21.06 1.21
C VAL A 213 23.42 21.46 2.42
N ASP A 214 23.39 22.72 2.83
CA ASP A 214 24.16 23.24 3.97
C ASP A 214 23.75 22.55 5.29
N ALA A 215 22.44 22.39 5.53
CA ALA A 215 21.93 21.76 6.74
C ALA A 215 22.28 20.26 6.82
N TYR A 216 22.25 19.55 5.69
CA TYR A 216 22.72 18.16 5.64
C TYR A 216 24.24 18.04 5.61
N THR A 217 24.99 19.06 5.20
CA THR A 217 26.47 19.01 5.12
C THR A 217 27.10 18.64 6.46
N GLN A 218 26.56 19.08 7.60
CA GLN A 218 27.05 18.68 8.92
C GLN A 218 26.81 17.19 9.23
N MET A 219 25.64 16.66 8.87
CA MET A 219 25.29 15.23 9.00
C MET A 219 26.17 14.36 8.10
N ILE A 220 26.49 14.87 6.91
CA ILE A 220 27.23 14.20 5.84
C ILE A 220 28.75 14.21 6.08
N ALA A 221 29.30 15.30 6.62
CA ALA A 221 30.74 15.47 6.83
C ALA A 221 31.35 14.50 7.86
N LEU A 222 30.52 13.93 8.75
CA LEU A 222 30.96 12.95 9.76
C LEU A 222 31.58 11.67 9.17
N GLN A 223 31.42 11.43 7.87
CA GLN A 223 32.09 10.33 7.15
C GLN A 223 33.58 10.59 6.82
N ARG A 224 34.12 11.81 7.03
CA ARG A 224 35.54 12.13 6.75
C ARG A 224 36.25 12.80 7.92
N ILE A 225 36.64 11.98 8.91
CA ILE A 225 37.71 12.34 9.87
C ILE A 225 38.86 11.34 9.71
N ASP A 226 39.76 11.57 8.74
CA ASP A 226 41.04 10.86 8.72
C ASP A 226 41.94 11.39 9.84
N LYS A 227 41.98 10.63 10.93
CA LYS A 227 42.75 10.95 12.15
C LYS A 227 44.27 10.98 11.93
N LYS A 228 44.81 10.61 10.75
CA LYS A 228 46.22 10.84 10.39
C LYS A 228 46.48 12.32 10.07
N LEU A 229 45.69 12.93 9.18
CA LEU A 229 45.90 14.31 8.73
C LEU A 229 45.79 15.31 9.89
N LEU A 230 44.80 15.14 10.77
CA LEU A 230 44.64 15.96 11.98
C LEU A 230 45.87 15.91 12.90
N LYS A 231 46.54 14.76 13.01
CA LYS A 231 47.77 14.62 13.81
C LYS A 231 49.01 15.23 13.14
N GLN A 232 49.04 15.33 11.81
CA GLN A 232 50.12 16.01 11.10
C GLN A 232 49.94 17.54 11.08
N ALA A 233 48.70 18.03 10.97
CA ALA A 233 48.40 19.46 11.00
C ALA A 233 48.74 20.11 12.36
N VAL A 234 48.43 19.45 13.48
CA VAL A 234 48.67 19.97 14.84
C VAL A 234 50.17 20.11 15.18
N VAL A 235 51.06 19.42 14.47
CA VAL A 235 52.53 19.51 14.69
C VAL A 235 53.15 20.67 13.89
N ASN A 236 52.50 21.12 12.82
CA ASN A 236 53.13 21.98 11.79
C ASN A 236 52.50 23.39 11.66
N ALA A 237 51.69 23.84 12.63
CA ALA A 237 51.06 25.15 12.61
C ALA A 237 51.92 26.22 13.33
N PRO A 238 52.60 27.14 12.62
CA PRO A 238 53.18 28.32 13.25
C PRO A 238 52.08 29.30 13.69
N SER A 239 52.35 30.07 14.74
CA SER A 239 51.45 31.11 15.25
C SER A 239 51.76 32.49 14.64
N VAL A 240 50.95 33.50 14.99
CA VAL A 240 51.20 34.97 14.92
C VAL A 240 50.68 35.76 13.68
N LEU A 241 49.59 36.53 13.92
CA LEU A 241 49.19 37.87 13.39
C LEU A 241 48.65 38.15 11.95
N LYS A 242 47.45 38.78 11.92
CA LYS A 242 46.96 39.89 11.03
C LYS A 242 46.79 39.55 9.51
N VAL A 243 46.15 40.34 8.62
CA VAL A 243 45.97 41.81 8.44
C VAL A 243 44.64 42.15 7.68
N ASP A 244 44.01 43.27 8.07
CA ASP A 244 43.07 44.23 7.41
C ASP A 244 41.86 43.83 6.52
N ILE A 245 40.94 44.81 6.37
CA ILE A 245 39.65 44.76 5.65
C ILE A 245 39.57 45.96 4.67
N PRO A 246 39.22 45.77 3.38
CA PRO A 246 38.94 46.86 2.45
C PRO A 246 37.44 47.22 2.37
N GLU A 247 37.10 48.51 2.37
CA GLU A 247 35.77 49.01 2.01
C GLU A 247 35.51 48.90 0.50
N PHE A 248 34.25 48.71 0.09
CA PHE A 248 33.79 48.95 -1.29
C PHE A 248 32.53 49.81 -1.30
N LYS A 249 32.49 50.77 -2.22
CA LYS A 249 31.49 51.86 -2.25
C LYS A 249 30.23 51.45 -3.01
N VAL A 250 29.09 51.86 -2.48
CA VAL A 250 27.79 51.84 -3.17
C VAL A 250 27.75 52.93 -4.26
N LYS A 251 27.08 52.64 -5.37
CA LYS A 251 26.54 53.65 -6.30
C LYS A 251 25.02 53.60 -6.23
N GLN A 252 24.39 54.77 -6.10
CA GLN A 252 22.97 54.94 -6.41
C GLN A 252 22.79 55.25 -7.89
N GLU A 253 21.66 54.83 -8.44
CA GLU A 253 21.05 55.40 -9.64
C GLU A 253 19.61 55.76 -9.27
N ASP A 254 19.17 56.98 -9.62
CA ASP A 254 17.86 57.53 -9.27
C ASP A 254 16.80 57.14 -10.34
N PRO A 255 15.49 57.10 -9.98
CA PRO A 255 14.47 56.45 -10.81
C PRO A 255 13.94 57.31 -11.98
N GLU A 256 13.73 56.66 -13.13
CA GLU A 256 12.96 57.23 -14.25
C GLU A 256 11.43 57.11 -14.06
N PRO A 257 10.61 57.92 -14.78
CA PRO A 257 9.27 58.27 -14.31
C PRO A 257 8.14 57.26 -14.58
N VAL A 258 7.22 57.17 -13.63
CA VAL A 258 5.94 56.46 -13.76
C VAL A 258 5.06 57.12 -14.84
N LYS A 259 4.48 56.31 -15.74
CA LYS A 259 3.42 56.74 -16.67
C LYS A 259 2.04 56.46 -16.07
N PRO A 260 1.01 57.33 -16.27
CA PRO A 260 -0.28 57.18 -15.60
C PRO A 260 -1.15 56.05 -16.18
N ASP A 261 -1.96 55.42 -15.33
CA ASP A 261 -2.93 54.40 -15.73
C ASP A 261 -4.07 54.94 -16.62
N PRO A 262 -4.58 54.14 -17.59
CA PRO A 262 -5.79 54.47 -18.33
C PRO A 262 -7.04 54.43 -17.43
N LYS A 263 -7.88 55.46 -17.51
CA LYS A 263 -9.18 55.48 -16.82
C LYS A 263 -10.15 54.43 -17.38
N PRO A 264 -11.04 53.85 -16.55
CA PRO A 264 -12.08 52.93 -17.03
C PRO A 264 -13.01 53.58 -18.06
N GLN A 265 -13.39 52.83 -19.10
CA GLN A 265 -14.47 53.22 -20.02
C GLN A 265 -15.83 52.72 -19.49
N PRO A 266 -16.96 53.39 -19.82
CA PRO A 266 -18.27 53.02 -19.30
C PRO A 266 -18.80 51.70 -19.87
N VAL A 267 -19.49 50.91 -19.05
CA VAL A 267 -20.22 49.72 -19.50
C VAL A 267 -21.45 50.15 -20.30
N VAL A 268 -21.50 49.81 -21.58
CA VAL A 268 -22.67 50.02 -22.44
C VAL A 268 -23.65 48.87 -22.28
N SER A 269 -24.87 49.16 -21.83
CA SER A 269 -25.95 48.20 -21.70
C SER A 269 -26.57 47.85 -23.06
N THR A 270 -26.58 46.57 -23.44
CA THR A 270 -27.38 46.06 -24.56
C THR A 270 -28.77 45.61 -24.07
N PRO A 271 -29.86 46.02 -24.72
CA PRO A 271 -31.21 45.58 -24.37
C PRO A 271 -31.50 44.14 -24.84
N PRO A 272 -32.47 43.44 -24.22
CA PRO A 272 -32.81 42.07 -24.60
C PRO A 272 -33.44 41.98 -25.98
N VAL A 273 -33.00 41.01 -26.78
CA VAL A 273 -33.61 40.69 -28.08
C VAL A 273 -34.93 39.94 -27.86
N VAL A 274 -36.02 40.51 -28.38
CA VAL A 274 -37.33 39.85 -28.44
C VAL A 274 -37.38 38.92 -29.64
N THR A 275 -37.83 37.69 -29.45
CA THR A 275 -38.27 36.79 -30.54
C THR A 275 -39.73 36.36 -30.35
N PRO A 276 -40.50 36.13 -31.43
CA PRO A 276 -41.96 36.04 -31.35
C PRO A 276 -42.49 34.63 -31.03
N PRO A 277 -43.75 34.50 -30.57
CA PRO A 277 -44.35 33.22 -30.25
C PRO A 277 -44.72 32.40 -31.50
N VAL A 278 -44.56 31.07 -31.41
CA VAL A 278 -45.09 30.10 -32.38
C VAL A 278 -46.19 29.27 -31.71
N LYS A 279 -47.19 28.88 -32.51
CA LYS A 279 -48.53 28.45 -32.04
C LYS A 279 -48.59 27.04 -31.44
N GLN A 280 -49.56 26.85 -30.55
CA GLN A 280 -50.11 25.54 -30.19
C GLN A 280 -50.83 24.90 -31.39
N THR A 281 -50.76 23.57 -31.50
CA THR A 281 -51.76 22.75 -32.21
C THR A 281 -51.95 21.41 -31.50
N GLU A 282 -53.12 21.26 -30.89
CA GLU A 282 -53.77 20.02 -30.46
C GLU A 282 -55.05 19.83 -31.32
N PRO A 283 -55.82 18.73 -31.20
CA PRO A 283 -55.41 17.32 -31.03
C PRO A 283 -56.20 16.36 -31.95
N THR A 284 -55.75 15.10 -32.12
CA THR A 284 -56.59 14.06 -32.75
C THR A 284 -56.48 12.69 -32.06
N LYS A 285 -57.56 12.33 -31.36
CA LYS A 285 -58.28 11.02 -31.28
C LYS A 285 -57.70 9.79 -32.02
N ASP A 286 -57.94 8.54 -31.60
CA ASP A 286 -58.57 7.88 -30.42
C ASP A 286 -58.46 6.34 -30.64
N LEU A 287 -59.07 5.51 -29.79
CA LEU A 287 -59.30 4.05 -29.87
C LEU A 287 -58.10 3.17 -29.41
N THR A 288 -58.25 2.15 -28.55
CA THR A 288 -59.49 1.54 -28.01
C THR A 288 -59.30 0.97 -26.59
N ASN A 289 -60.41 0.85 -25.84
CA ASN A 289 -60.50 0.22 -24.51
C ASN A 289 -59.99 -1.22 -24.42
N ARG A 290 -59.47 -1.61 -23.24
CA ARG A 290 -60.06 -2.74 -22.50
C ARG A 290 -59.85 -2.67 -20.99
N THR A 291 -60.89 -3.06 -20.26
CA THR A 291 -61.04 -2.96 -18.79
C THR A 291 -60.73 -4.29 -18.11
N ASN A 292 -60.18 -4.29 -16.88
CA ASN A 292 -60.77 -4.92 -15.67
C ASN A 292 -59.78 -5.04 -14.47
N GLU A 293 -60.25 -4.53 -13.32
CA GLU A 293 -60.30 -5.15 -11.98
C GLU A 293 -59.06 -5.84 -11.32
N THR A 294 -58.72 -5.33 -10.13
CA THR A 294 -57.95 -5.95 -9.01
C THR A 294 -58.76 -7.07 -8.30
N PRO A 295 -58.21 -7.95 -7.42
CA PRO A 295 -57.34 -7.62 -6.26
C PRO A 295 -56.20 -8.63 -5.91
N GLU A 296 -55.59 -8.41 -4.73
CA GLU A 296 -54.40 -9.08 -4.16
C GLU A 296 -54.64 -10.48 -3.55
N PRO A 297 -53.56 -11.25 -3.27
CA PRO A 297 -53.58 -12.34 -2.29
C PRO A 297 -52.53 -12.19 -1.15
N VAL A 298 -53.01 -11.68 -0.01
CA VAL A 298 -52.68 -12.00 1.41
C VAL A 298 -51.50 -12.96 1.73
N VAL A 299 -50.64 -12.51 2.64
CA VAL A 299 -49.53 -13.29 3.28
C VAL A 299 -50.05 -14.38 4.24
N LYS A 300 -49.34 -15.53 4.32
CA LYS A 300 -49.47 -16.53 5.40
C LYS A 300 -48.14 -16.84 6.09
N GLN A 301 -48.14 -16.79 7.42
CA GLN A 301 -47.09 -17.35 8.30
C GLN A 301 -47.53 -18.73 8.84
N LEU A 302 -46.59 -19.54 9.33
CA LEU A 302 -46.74 -20.69 10.26
C LEU A 302 -45.33 -21.06 10.84
N PRO A 303 -45.15 -21.90 11.88
CA PRO A 303 -44.51 -21.43 13.11
C PRO A 303 -43.23 -22.17 13.55
N ILE A 304 -42.68 -21.74 14.71
CA ILE A 304 -41.43 -22.23 15.31
C ILE A 304 -41.65 -23.43 16.25
N SER A 305 -40.88 -24.50 16.06
CA SER A 305 -40.50 -25.52 17.07
C SER A 305 -39.33 -26.35 16.49
N THR A 306 -38.38 -26.97 17.21
CA THR A 306 -38.10 -27.09 18.66
C THR A 306 -36.56 -27.08 18.88
N LEU A 307 -36.07 -26.66 20.05
CA LEU A 307 -34.65 -26.73 20.42
C LEU A 307 -34.22 -28.12 20.91
N GLN A 308 -32.96 -28.51 20.64
CA GLN A 308 -32.13 -29.26 21.59
C GLN A 308 -30.63 -29.10 21.29
N GLN A 309 -29.80 -29.13 22.34
CA GLN A 309 -28.33 -28.99 22.32
C GLN A 309 -27.66 -30.27 22.85
N LEU A 310 -26.32 -30.35 22.71
CA LEU A 310 -25.28 -31.05 23.52
C LEU A 310 -24.19 -31.67 22.60
N SER A 311 -22.93 -31.91 22.97
CA SER A 311 -21.96 -31.17 23.82
C SER A 311 -20.59 -31.87 23.84
N VAL A 312 -19.47 -31.12 23.80
CA VAL A 312 -18.06 -31.56 24.09
C VAL A 312 -17.53 -32.73 23.20
N ALA A 313 -16.23 -33.10 23.10
CA ALA A 313 -14.96 -32.56 23.60
C ALA A 313 -13.82 -32.85 22.60
N ALA A 314 -12.65 -32.20 22.76
CA ALA A 314 -11.40 -32.55 22.07
C ALA A 314 -10.47 -33.40 22.97
N PRO A 315 -9.64 -34.27 22.38
CA PRO A 315 -8.26 -34.40 22.88
C PRO A 315 -7.18 -34.57 21.79
N LEU A 316 -5.93 -34.26 22.15
CA LEU A 316 -4.74 -34.45 21.33
C LEU A 316 -4.34 -35.93 21.18
N ARG A 317 -3.51 -36.25 20.19
CA ARG A 317 -2.44 -37.27 20.34
C ARG A 317 -1.26 -37.10 19.40
N THR A 318 -0.17 -37.79 19.70
CA THR A 318 1.21 -37.46 19.31
C THR A 318 1.86 -38.45 18.35
N PHE A 319 2.79 -37.96 17.53
CA PHE A 319 3.65 -38.79 16.67
C PHE A 319 4.63 -39.67 17.47
N ARG A 320 5.05 -40.78 16.86
CA ARG A 320 6.33 -41.46 17.12
C ARG A 320 6.95 -41.91 15.79
N VAL A 321 8.27 -41.77 15.66
CA VAL A 321 9.03 -42.07 14.44
C VAL A 321 10.27 -42.89 14.81
N VAL A 322 10.53 -44.00 14.11
CA VAL A 322 11.82 -44.71 14.14
C VAL A 322 12.15 -45.29 12.74
N ILE A 323 12.91 -44.53 11.95
CA ILE A 323 14.23 -44.88 11.36
C ILE A 323 14.49 -46.41 11.14
N ALA A 324 14.87 -46.97 9.97
CA ALA A 324 15.49 -46.48 8.72
C ALA A 324 15.07 -47.37 7.49
N THR A 325 15.73 -47.53 6.33
CA THR A 325 17.06 -47.10 5.79
C THR A 325 17.13 -47.11 4.26
N ARG A 326 17.88 -46.14 3.68
CA ARG A 326 18.64 -46.16 2.39
C ARG A 326 17.91 -46.38 1.02
N SER A 327 18.55 -45.78 0.00
CA SER A 327 18.32 -45.94 -1.45
C SER A 327 16.94 -45.61 -2.02
N ILE A 328 16.74 -44.33 -2.35
CA ILE A 328 15.52 -43.81 -2.99
C ILE A 328 15.61 -43.95 -4.52
N LYS A 329 14.61 -44.61 -5.12
CA LYS A 329 14.14 -44.34 -6.49
C LYS A 329 12.88 -43.47 -6.39
N PRO A 330 12.56 -42.61 -7.38
CA PRO A 330 11.35 -41.78 -7.32
C PRO A 330 10.08 -42.65 -7.33
N VAL A 331 9.28 -42.54 -6.28
CA VAL A 331 8.00 -43.26 -6.13
C VAL A 331 6.86 -42.36 -6.62
N LYS A 332 6.01 -42.87 -7.52
CA LYS A 332 4.76 -42.20 -7.88
C LYS A 332 3.75 -42.38 -6.75
N LEU A 333 3.19 -41.28 -6.27
CA LEU A 333 2.13 -41.29 -5.25
C LEU A 333 0.81 -41.83 -5.86
N PRO A 334 0.10 -42.75 -5.17
CA PRO A 334 -1.23 -43.18 -5.60
C PRO A 334 -2.27 -42.09 -5.28
N ARG A 335 -3.30 -41.97 -6.13
CA ARG A 335 -4.53 -41.23 -5.79
C ARG A 335 -5.39 -42.12 -4.88
N TYR A 336 -6.00 -41.52 -3.86
CA TYR A 336 -6.97 -42.21 -3.00
C TYR A 336 -8.40 -41.88 -3.46
N THR A 337 -9.27 -42.89 -3.49
CA THR A 337 -10.69 -42.76 -3.86
C THR A 337 -11.54 -42.95 -2.61
N VAL A 338 -12.58 -42.13 -2.43
CA VAL A 338 -13.50 -42.26 -1.29
C VAL A 338 -14.28 -43.58 -1.40
N PRO A 339 -14.38 -44.38 -0.32
CA PRO A 339 -15.18 -45.61 -0.34
C PRO A 339 -16.68 -45.28 -0.36
N VAL A 340 -17.40 -45.89 -1.30
CA VAL A 340 -18.87 -45.86 -1.36
C VAL A 340 -19.42 -46.98 -0.47
N ILE A 341 -20.32 -46.65 0.45
CA ILE A 341 -21.09 -47.63 1.24
C ILE A 341 -22.18 -48.22 0.33
N LYS A 342 -22.41 -49.54 0.43
CA LYS A 342 -23.42 -50.26 -0.35
C LYS A 342 -24.62 -50.64 0.52
N ASP A 343 -25.80 -50.56 -0.08
CA ASP A 343 -26.97 -51.39 0.25
C ASP A 343 -27.34 -52.27 -0.97
N GLU A 344 -28.02 -53.39 -0.74
CA GLU A 344 -28.21 -54.50 -1.69
C GLU A 344 -29.42 -55.37 -1.26
N PRO A 345 -30.20 -56.08 -2.12
CA PRO A 345 -30.38 -56.02 -3.59
C PRO A 345 -31.87 -55.89 -4.06
N ALA A 346 -32.08 -55.73 -5.38
CA ALA A 346 -33.29 -56.13 -6.12
C ALA A 346 -32.91 -56.56 -7.58
N PRO A 347 -33.72 -57.36 -8.32
CA PRO A 347 -33.16 -58.36 -9.26
C PRO A 347 -32.88 -57.96 -10.73
N GLN A 348 -32.09 -58.81 -11.39
CA GLN A 348 -31.69 -58.77 -12.83
C GLN A 348 -32.82 -59.28 -13.76
N PRO A 349 -32.86 -58.91 -15.06
CA PRO A 349 -32.07 -59.59 -16.13
C PRO A 349 -31.61 -58.62 -17.27
N LYS A 350 -30.91 -58.98 -18.38
CA LYS A 350 -30.38 -60.24 -18.96
C LYS A 350 -29.13 -59.97 -19.84
N VAL A 351 -28.47 -61.04 -20.34
CA VAL A 351 -27.17 -61.01 -21.07
C VAL A 351 -27.29 -61.11 -22.60
N VAL A 352 -26.42 -60.42 -23.35
CA VAL A 352 -25.86 -60.79 -24.68
C VAL A 352 -24.37 -60.35 -24.74
N ALA A 353 -23.50 -60.95 -25.57
CA ALA A 353 -22.03 -60.87 -25.41
C ALA A 353 -21.18 -60.70 -26.70
N ALA A 354 -20.07 -59.95 -26.56
CA ALA A 354 -18.72 -60.14 -27.18
C ALA A 354 -18.59 -60.23 -28.75
N PRO A 355 -17.40 -60.46 -29.38
CA PRO A 355 -16.00 -60.47 -28.90
C PRO A 355 -15.03 -59.47 -29.68
N PRO A 356 -13.86 -59.81 -30.29
CA PRO A 356 -12.56 -59.49 -29.64
C PRO A 356 -11.39 -58.85 -30.48
N VAL A 357 -10.49 -58.14 -29.75
CA VAL A 357 -8.99 -58.19 -29.77
C VAL A 357 -8.14 -57.97 -31.05
N LYS A 358 -7.08 -57.13 -30.94
CA LYS A 358 -5.70 -57.43 -31.45
C LYS A 358 -4.55 -56.57 -30.84
N LYS A 359 -3.35 -57.15 -30.81
CA LYS A 359 -1.94 -56.67 -30.53
C LYS A 359 -1.02 -57.40 -31.57
N PRO A 360 0.31 -57.18 -31.76
CA PRO A 360 1.40 -56.50 -31.00
C PRO A 360 2.04 -55.27 -31.78
N THR A 361 3.10 -54.49 -31.41
CA THR A 361 4.48 -54.63 -30.81
C THR A 361 5.54 -55.32 -31.72
N PRO A 362 6.89 -55.08 -31.68
CA PRO A 362 7.78 -54.03 -31.08
C PRO A 362 8.57 -53.25 -32.20
N PRO A 363 9.93 -53.07 -32.32
CA PRO A 363 11.07 -52.75 -31.38
C PRO A 363 12.09 -51.63 -31.82
N ALA A 364 12.84 -51.04 -30.85
CA ALA A 364 14.28 -50.57 -30.81
C ALA A 364 14.94 -49.67 -31.95
N GLU A 365 16.12 -49.02 -31.85
CA GLU A 365 17.29 -49.00 -30.91
C GLU A 365 17.97 -47.60 -30.67
N ILE A 366 18.60 -47.47 -29.49
CA ILE A 366 19.88 -46.82 -29.06
C ILE A 366 20.55 -45.67 -29.87
N VAL A 367 20.82 -44.51 -29.20
CA VAL A 367 22.13 -43.80 -29.18
C VAL A 367 22.37 -43.10 -27.81
N LYS A 368 23.62 -43.09 -27.32
CA LYS A 368 24.20 -42.24 -26.23
C LYS A 368 25.72 -42.11 -26.48
N PRO A 369 26.46 -41.18 -25.84
CA PRO A 369 26.11 -39.84 -25.31
C PRO A 369 27.05 -38.74 -25.87
N LYS A 370 26.95 -37.50 -25.37
CA LYS A 370 28.13 -36.62 -25.24
C LYS A 370 28.06 -35.77 -23.98
N VAL A 371 29.13 -35.79 -23.20
CA VAL A 371 29.35 -34.87 -22.06
C VAL A 371 30.14 -33.67 -22.57
N ILE A 372 29.78 -32.47 -22.13
CA ILE A 372 30.62 -31.28 -22.23
C ILE A 372 30.73 -30.70 -20.83
N THR A 373 31.77 -31.11 -20.11
CA THR A 373 32.32 -30.35 -18.98
C THR A 373 33.19 -29.25 -19.56
N ASP A 374 32.84 -27.99 -19.30
CA ASP A 374 33.83 -26.92 -19.28
C ASP A 374 34.22 -26.66 -17.81
N SER A 375 35.52 -26.55 -17.55
CA SER A 375 36.06 -26.60 -16.19
C SER A 375 37.44 -25.95 -16.05
N THR A 376 37.53 -24.66 -16.39
CA THR A 376 38.53 -23.72 -15.85
C THR A 376 37.84 -22.39 -15.52
N LEU A 377 38.23 -21.58 -14.52
CA LEU A 377 39.36 -21.64 -13.58
C LEU A 377 38.97 -20.93 -12.25
N GLN A 378 39.90 -20.95 -11.29
CA GLN A 378 39.99 -20.11 -10.06
C GLN A 378 39.24 -20.57 -8.79
N ASN A 379 39.99 -20.48 -7.68
CA ASN A 379 39.51 -20.61 -6.32
C ASN A 379 38.57 -19.46 -5.96
N SER A 380 37.34 -19.78 -5.59
CA SER A 380 36.50 -18.92 -4.75
C SER A 380 35.98 -19.73 -3.58
N LYS A 381 35.81 -19.09 -2.42
CA LYS A 381 34.95 -19.63 -1.36
C LYS A 381 33.52 -19.53 -1.86
N LYS A 382 33.04 -20.57 -2.57
CA LYS A 382 31.65 -20.63 -3.03
C LYS A 382 30.74 -20.44 -1.83
N GLU A 383 29.83 -19.47 -1.89
CA GLU A 383 28.98 -19.12 -0.76
C GLU A 383 27.75 -20.03 -0.70
N THR A 384 27.42 -20.51 0.50
CA THR A 384 26.17 -21.24 0.75
C THR A 384 24.97 -20.33 0.48
N THR A 385 24.17 -20.68 -0.52
CA THR A 385 23.00 -19.91 -0.96
C THR A 385 21.75 -20.78 -1.06
N LEU A 386 20.58 -20.15 -1.00
CA LEU A 386 19.26 -20.76 -1.13
C LEU A 386 18.38 -19.96 -2.10
N GLN A 387 17.68 -20.66 -3.00
CA GLN A 387 16.54 -20.19 -3.79
C GLN A 387 15.30 -21.01 -3.39
N VAL A 388 14.17 -20.35 -3.11
CA VAL A 388 12.90 -21.01 -2.76
C VAL A 388 11.85 -20.73 -3.82
N TYR A 389 11.51 -21.76 -4.59
CA TYR A 389 10.46 -21.75 -5.60
C TYR A 389 9.11 -22.05 -4.94
N LEU A 390 8.08 -21.29 -5.30
CA LEU A 390 6.70 -21.52 -4.89
C LEU A 390 5.96 -21.96 -6.15
N SER A 391 5.43 -23.19 -6.17
CA SER A 391 4.87 -23.79 -7.39
C SER A 391 3.70 -24.73 -7.11
N ASP A 392 2.84 -24.90 -8.11
CA ASP A 392 1.80 -25.95 -8.19
C ASP A 392 2.25 -27.17 -9.02
N GLY A 393 3.48 -27.15 -9.55
CA GLY A 393 4.03 -28.14 -10.48
C GLY A 393 3.88 -27.78 -11.97
N ASN A 394 3.04 -26.79 -12.31
CA ASN A 394 2.84 -26.29 -13.68
C ASN A 394 3.47 -24.90 -13.88
N ARG A 395 3.39 -24.02 -12.87
CA ARG A 395 3.97 -22.66 -12.90
C ARG A 395 4.68 -22.31 -11.59
N ASN A 396 5.59 -21.33 -11.66
CA ASN A 396 6.13 -20.65 -10.48
C ASN A 396 5.28 -19.42 -10.17
N TYR A 397 5.27 -19.00 -8.90
CA TYR A 397 4.49 -17.86 -8.42
C TYR A 397 5.42 -16.78 -7.84
N ASP A 398 5.00 -15.53 -7.92
CA ASP A 398 5.81 -14.36 -7.55
C ASP A 398 5.60 -13.89 -6.10
N SER A 399 4.68 -14.52 -5.36
CA SER A 399 4.37 -14.21 -3.97
C SER A 399 5.63 -14.07 -3.10
N ALA A 400 5.71 -13.01 -2.30
CA ALA A 400 6.92 -12.61 -1.58
C ALA A 400 6.83 -12.81 -0.04
N PRO A 401 6.45 -14.00 0.47
CA PRO A 401 6.21 -14.20 1.89
C PRO A 401 7.48 -14.10 2.72
N LEU A 402 7.31 -13.78 4.00
CA LEU A 402 8.38 -13.79 4.99
C LEU A 402 8.63 -15.22 5.47
N MET A 403 9.87 -15.70 5.35
CA MET A 403 10.26 -17.07 5.67
C MET A 403 11.29 -17.14 6.79
N ALA A 404 11.24 -18.20 7.59
CA ALA A 404 12.15 -18.44 8.69
C ALA A 404 12.67 -19.89 8.71
N PHE A 405 13.92 -20.05 9.15
CA PHE A 405 14.53 -21.32 9.51
C PHE A 405 14.37 -21.53 11.01
N ILE A 406 13.69 -22.61 11.39
CA ILE A 406 13.62 -23.11 12.76
C ILE A 406 14.63 -24.26 12.92
N ASP A 407 15.48 -24.21 13.95
CA ASP A 407 16.41 -25.30 14.26
C ASP A 407 15.65 -26.57 14.68
N LYS A 408 16.03 -27.73 14.13
CA LYS A 408 15.31 -28.99 14.37
C LYS A 408 15.36 -29.44 15.84
N ASN A 409 16.38 -29.06 16.60
CA ASN A 409 16.62 -29.53 17.97
C ASN A 409 16.06 -28.54 19.00
N THR A 410 16.49 -27.28 18.94
CA THR A 410 16.15 -26.21 19.89
C THR A 410 14.78 -25.59 19.64
N LYS A 411 14.17 -25.82 18.46
CA LYS A 411 12.91 -25.23 17.99
C LYS A 411 12.89 -23.69 17.96
N LYS A 412 14.07 -23.05 18.00
CA LYS A 412 14.22 -21.60 17.88
C LYS A 412 14.45 -21.19 16.43
N GLU A 413 14.06 -19.96 16.11
CA GLU A 413 14.43 -19.30 14.86
C GLU A 413 15.95 -19.05 14.81
N VAL A 414 16.58 -19.40 13.69
CA VAL A 414 18.02 -19.24 13.43
C VAL A 414 18.28 -18.18 12.37
N PHE A 415 17.40 -18.09 11.38
CA PHE A 415 17.54 -17.20 10.23
C PHE A 415 16.16 -16.81 9.69
N ARG A 416 16.03 -15.58 9.19
CA ARG A 416 14.80 -15.04 8.61
C ARG A 416 15.13 -14.24 7.37
N PHE A 417 14.33 -14.40 6.33
CA PHE A 417 14.46 -13.68 5.06
C PHE A 417 13.10 -13.57 4.38
N GLN A 418 12.86 -12.47 3.67
CA GLN A 418 11.72 -12.37 2.78
C GLN A 418 12.07 -13.02 1.43
N ARG A 419 11.17 -13.81 0.86
CA ARG A 419 11.32 -14.26 -0.52
C ARG A 419 11.13 -13.08 -1.46
N THR A 420 12.02 -12.92 -2.43
CA THR A 420 11.77 -12.08 -3.61
C THR A 420 12.03 -12.87 -4.88
N VAL A 421 11.45 -12.43 -6.00
CA VAL A 421 11.72 -12.95 -7.34
C VAL A 421 12.25 -11.84 -8.25
N ASP A 422 12.98 -12.22 -9.29
CA ASP A 422 13.28 -11.33 -10.41
C ASP A 422 12.12 -11.23 -11.41
N ALA A 423 12.30 -10.45 -12.47
CA ALA A 423 11.31 -10.25 -13.52
C ALA A 423 11.02 -11.51 -14.38
N GLY A 424 11.70 -12.63 -14.14
CA GLY A 424 11.46 -13.94 -14.77
C GLY A 424 10.83 -14.97 -13.82
N SER A 425 10.25 -14.53 -12.69
CA SER A 425 9.71 -15.39 -11.62
C SER A 425 10.76 -16.30 -10.95
N ILE A 426 12.06 -15.99 -11.10
CA ILE A 426 13.14 -16.78 -10.50
C ILE A 426 13.41 -16.24 -9.08
N PRO A 427 13.38 -17.06 -8.02
CA PRO A 427 13.65 -16.59 -6.67
C PRO A 427 15.08 -16.09 -6.51
N HIS A 428 15.28 -14.98 -5.80
CA HIS A 428 16.61 -14.48 -5.48
C HIS A 428 17.41 -15.47 -4.60
N ARG A 429 18.74 -15.38 -4.69
CA ARG A 429 19.68 -16.18 -3.88
C ARG A 429 19.92 -15.51 -2.53
N HIS A 430 19.43 -16.12 -1.47
CA HIS A 430 19.71 -15.69 -0.10
C HIS A 430 20.94 -16.43 0.44
N LYS A 431 21.91 -15.71 1.02
CA LYS A 431 23.02 -16.33 1.75
C LYS A 431 22.49 -16.90 3.06
N VAL A 432 22.74 -18.18 3.33
CA VAL A 432 22.10 -18.92 4.43
C VAL A 432 23.10 -19.74 5.24
N PRO A 433 22.84 -19.98 6.54
CA PRO A 433 23.68 -20.88 7.34
C PRO A 433 23.54 -22.32 6.84
N VAL A 434 24.64 -23.07 6.93
CA VAL A 434 24.70 -24.51 6.64
C VAL A 434 24.07 -25.28 7.79
N GLY A 435 23.17 -26.23 7.50
CA GLY A 435 22.55 -27.02 8.56
C GLY A 435 21.27 -27.75 8.15
N ASN A 436 20.67 -28.39 9.14
CA ASN A 436 19.38 -29.06 9.03
C ASN A 436 18.33 -28.17 9.71
N TYR A 437 17.37 -27.65 8.95
CA TYR A 437 16.36 -26.71 9.44
C TYR A 437 14.95 -27.19 9.11
N TYR A 438 13.98 -26.53 9.74
CA TYR A 438 12.61 -26.50 9.28
C TYR A 438 12.31 -25.12 8.69
N LEU A 439 11.98 -25.07 7.42
CA LEU A 439 11.54 -23.85 6.75
C LEU A 439 10.04 -23.64 7.00
N THR A 440 9.66 -22.44 7.43
CA THR A 440 8.27 -22.06 7.69
C THR A 440 7.94 -20.70 7.08
N ILE A 441 6.67 -20.51 6.70
CA ILE A 441 6.12 -19.24 6.22
C ILE A 441 5.48 -18.52 7.42
N ILE A 442 5.99 -17.33 7.74
CA ILE A 442 5.49 -16.52 8.85
C ILE A 442 4.09 -15.99 8.48
N GLY A 443 3.11 -16.20 9.36
CA GLY A 443 1.71 -15.79 9.15
C GLY A 443 0.79 -16.88 8.58
N SER A 444 1.33 -18.06 8.22
CA SER A 444 0.52 -19.18 7.75
C SER A 444 -0.16 -19.91 8.92
N GLU A 445 -1.49 -20.11 8.83
CA GLU A 445 -2.26 -21.04 9.68
C GLU A 445 -1.68 -22.45 9.57
N GLN A 446 -1.29 -22.80 8.35
CA GLN A 446 -0.59 -24.04 8.05
C GLN A 446 0.82 -23.97 8.61
N LYS A 447 0.99 -24.55 9.80
CA LYS A 447 2.27 -24.75 10.51
C LYS A 447 3.21 -25.73 9.79
N TYR A 448 3.24 -25.70 8.46
CA TYR A 448 4.06 -26.56 7.63
C TYR A 448 5.51 -26.10 7.73
N THR A 449 6.29 -27.10 8.06
CA THR A 449 7.57 -27.01 8.76
C THR A 449 8.49 -27.86 7.90
N TYR A 450 8.75 -27.36 6.68
CA TYR A 450 9.37 -28.13 5.60
C TYR A 450 10.75 -28.59 6.05
N ASP A 451 10.98 -29.90 6.10
CA ASP A 451 12.27 -30.46 6.47
C ASP A 451 13.27 -30.17 5.35
N ILE A 452 14.28 -29.35 5.66
CA ILE A 452 15.28 -28.89 4.69
C ILE A 452 16.71 -29.14 5.21
N THR A 453 17.60 -29.42 4.27
CA THR A 453 19.02 -29.59 4.49
C THR A 453 19.76 -28.62 3.57
N ILE A 454 20.50 -27.68 4.15
CA ILE A 454 21.30 -26.71 3.41
C ILE A 454 22.73 -27.24 3.31
N LEU A 455 23.14 -27.62 2.09
CA LEU A 455 24.47 -28.12 1.77
C LEU A 455 25.50 -26.99 1.70
N PRO A 456 26.72 -27.18 2.23
CA PRO A 456 27.74 -26.15 2.30
C PRO A 456 28.32 -25.79 0.93
N ASN A 457 28.59 -24.50 0.72
CA ASN A 457 29.29 -23.97 -0.46
C ASN A 457 28.58 -24.22 -1.81
N GLU A 458 27.27 -24.46 -1.75
CA GLU A 458 26.40 -24.75 -2.90
C GLU A 458 25.18 -23.81 -2.94
N ASN A 459 24.57 -23.71 -4.14
CA ASN A 459 23.29 -23.03 -4.33
C ASN A 459 22.16 -24.04 -4.20
N ASN A 460 21.57 -24.09 -3.01
CA ASN A 460 20.46 -24.95 -2.67
C ASN A 460 19.19 -24.43 -3.36
N ALA A 461 18.41 -25.31 -3.98
CA ALA A 461 17.14 -24.96 -4.62
C ALA A 461 16.03 -25.83 -4.02
N ILE A 462 14.99 -25.18 -3.50
CA ILE A 462 13.88 -25.85 -2.79
C ILE A 462 12.57 -25.46 -3.47
N ILE A 463 11.72 -26.44 -3.76
CA ILE A 463 10.39 -26.22 -4.34
C ILE A 463 9.36 -26.52 -3.26
N ILE A 464 8.59 -25.49 -2.88
CA ILE A 464 7.45 -25.60 -1.98
C ILE A 464 6.17 -25.76 -2.81
N PRO A 465 5.37 -26.82 -2.57
CA PRO A 465 4.03 -26.93 -3.15
C PRO A 465 3.12 -25.87 -2.53
N ILE A 466 2.43 -25.09 -3.36
CA ILE A 466 1.53 -24.03 -2.91
C ILE A 466 0.24 -24.61 -2.35
N SER A 467 -0.15 -24.08 -1.18
CA SER A 467 -1.50 -24.15 -0.67
C SER A 467 -2.24 -22.82 -0.93
N ASN A 468 -3.50 -22.93 -1.30
CA ASN A 468 -4.42 -21.80 -1.40
C ASN A 468 -4.55 -21.10 -0.04
N GLY A 469 -4.72 -19.78 -0.06
CA GLY A 469 -5.19 -19.04 1.12
C GLY A 469 -6.71 -19.13 1.23
N THR A 470 -7.26 -18.94 2.43
CA THR A 470 -8.71 -18.99 2.68
C THR A 470 -9.26 -17.60 2.94
N LEU A 471 -10.28 -17.18 2.20
CA LEU A 471 -11.01 -15.94 2.43
C LEU A 471 -12.24 -16.20 3.30
N VAL A 472 -12.37 -15.45 4.39
CA VAL A 472 -13.50 -15.51 5.34
C VAL A 472 -13.99 -14.10 5.68
N PHE A 473 -15.24 -14.00 6.13
CA PHE A 473 -15.86 -12.72 6.50
C PHE A 473 -16.35 -12.79 7.96
N GLY A 474 -16.27 -11.67 8.68
CA GLY A 474 -16.74 -11.56 10.06
C GLY A 474 -17.25 -10.16 10.39
N TYR A 475 -18.06 -10.02 11.44
CA TYR A 475 -18.48 -8.71 11.91
C TYR A 475 -17.43 -8.09 12.83
N GLU A 476 -17.08 -6.82 12.60
CA GLU A 476 -16.10 -6.09 13.39
C GLU A 476 -16.54 -6.02 14.87
N GLY A 477 -15.70 -6.55 15.77
CA GLY A 477 -16.01 -6.66 17.20
C GLY A 477 -16.98 -7.78 17.59
N ASN A 478 -17.47 -8.60 16.64
CA ASN A 478 -18.45 -9.65 16.90
C ASN A 478 -18.19 -10.95 16.10
N ASP A 479 -16.98 -11.51 16.25
CA ASP A 479 -16.49 -12.71 15.56
C ASP A 479 -17.40 -13.96 15.69
N LYS A 480 -18.34 -13.97 16.65
CA LYS A 480 -19.29 -15.06 16.88
C LYS A 480 -20.58 -14.94 16.04
N ARG A 481 -20.91 -13.76 15.54
CA ARG A 481 -22.10 -13.52 14.69
C ARG A 481 -21.72 -13.85 13.25
N LYS A 482 -22.30 -14.92 12.71
CA LYS A 482 -22.17 -15.21 11.27
C LYS A 482 -22.87 -14.13 10.46
N ILE A 483 -22.20 -13.60 9.43
CA ILE A 483 -22.82 -12.77 8.42
C ILE A 483 -23.63 -13.69 7.49
N THR A 484 -24.84 -13.26 7.13
CA THR A 484 -25.74 -14.00 6.23
C THR A 484 -26.47 -13.02 5.31
N GLY A 485 -26.80 -13.44 4.09
CA GLY A 485 -27.58 -12.64 3.13
C GLY A 485 -26.75 -11.88 2.09
N TYR A 486 -25.49 -11.54 2.39
CA TYR A 486 -24.61 -10.86 1.43
C TYR A 486 -23.81 -11.84 0.56
N VAL A 487 -23.57 -11.42 -0.69
CA VAL A 487 -22.66 -12.09 -1.63
C VAL A 487 -21.44 -11.18 -1.83
N ALA A 488 -20.26 -11.76 -1.69
CA ALA A 488 -18.99 -11.12 -1.98
C ALA A 488 -18.57 -11.46 -3.42
N LYS A 489 -18.35 -10.41 -4.23
CA LYS A 489 -17.77 -10.50 -5.57
C LYS A 489 -16.27 -10.30 -5.47
N VAL A 490 -15.53 -11.41 -5.56
CA VAL A 490 -14.07 -11.47 -5.37
C VAL A 490 -13.39 -11.57 -6.74
N SER A 491 -12.70 -10.51 -7.16
CA SER A 491 -11.94 -10.47 -8.41
C SER A 491 -10.44 -10.46 -8.13
N ARG A 492 -9.66 -11.21 -8.91
CA ARG A 492 -8.19 -11.13 -8.85
C ARG A 492 -7.74 -9.82 -9.49
N ARG A 493 -6.82 -9.11 -8.86
CA ARG A 493 -6.29 -7.86 -9.41
C ARG A 493 -5.37 -8.15 -10.60
N PHE A 494 -5.37 -7.25 -11.59
CA PHE A 494 -4.59 -7.31 -12.83
C PHE A 494 -4.91 -8.45 -13.82
N ASP A 495 -5.48 -9.57 -13.35
CA ASP A 495 -5.94 -10.67 -14.19
C ASP A 495 -7.33 -10.37 -14.79
N ARG A 496 -7.34 -9.78 -16.00
CA ARG A 496 -8.58 -9.41 -16.72
C ARG A 496 -9.32 -10.61 -17.33
N ASN A 497 -8.72 -11.80 -17.33
CA ASN A 497 -9.28 -12.98 -17.99
C ASN A 497 -10.01 -13.91 -17.00
N VAL A 498 -9.72 -13.80 -15.70
CA VAL A 498 -10.45 -14.52 -14.64
C VAL A 498 -11.76 -13.81 -14.31
N THR A 499 -12.87 -14.55 -14.41
CA THR A 499 -14.19 -14.07 -14.02
C THR A 499 -14.26 -13.85 -12.49
N PRO A 500 -14.88 -12.75 -12.01
CA PRO A 500 -15.06 -12.52 -10.58
C PRO A 500 -15.84 -13.67 -9.93
N VAL A 501 -15.28 -14.25 -8.86
CA VAL A 501 -15.90 -15.35 -8.12
C VAL A 501 -16.92 -14.77 -7.15
N LEU A 502 -18.17 -15.22 -7.26
CA LEU A 502 -19.19 -14.98 -6.25
C LEU A 502 -19.01 -15.98 -5.10
N GLN A 503 -18.91 -15.47 -3.87
CA GLN A 503 -18.80 -16.23 -2.62
C GLN A 503 -19.90 -15.77 -1.66
N SER A 504 -20.60 -16.70 -1.01
CA SER A 504 -21.46 -16.37 0.13
C SER A 504 -20.59 -15.93 1.31
N VAL A 505 -20.88 -14.79 1.94
CA VAL A 505 -20.08 -14.33 3.10
C VAL A 505 -20.12 -15.30 4.31
N ALA A 506 -21.07 -16.23 4.32
CA ALA A 506 -21.20 -17.28 5.33
C ALA A 506 -20.30 -18.52 5.08
N GLU A 507 -19.65 -18.60 3.92
CA GLU A 507 -18.80 -19.71 3.48
C GLU A 507 -17.32 -19.33 3.56
N GLU A 508 -16.48 -20.23 4.05
CA GLU A 508 -15.03 -20.11 3.87
C GLU A 508 -14.64 -20.64 2.48
N ARG A 509 -13.81 -19.89 1.73
CA ARG A 509 -13.43 -20.31 0.37
C ARG A 509 -11.94 -20.15 0.11
N ALA A 510 -11.35 -21.19 -0.48
CA ALA A 510 -9.96 -21.21 -0.87
C ALA A 510 -9.74 -20.47 -2.20
N TYR A 511 -8.75 -19.57 -2.23
CA TYR A 511 -8.29 -18.80 -3.39
C TYR A 511 -6.79 -19.00 -3.60
N GLU A 512 -6.33 -18.84 -4.84
CA GLU A 512 -4.90 -18.79 -5.14
C GLU A 512 -4.23 -17.60 -4.45
N PRO A 513 -2.91 -17.64 -4.19
CA PRO A 513 -2.17 -16.48 -3.69
C PRO A 513 -2.21 -15.29 -4.67
N GLY A 514 -2.19 -14.07 -4.14
CA GLY A 514 -2.11 -12.82 -4.89
C GLY A 514 -3.03 -11.71 -4.38
N THR A 515 -3.05 -10.59 -5.11
CA THR A 515 -3.91 -9.44 -4.78
C THR A 515 -5.33 -9.65 -5.28
N TYR A 516 -6.32 -9.38 -4.42
CA TYR A 516 -7.74 -9.46 -4.72
C TYR A 516 -8.45 -8.15 -4.38
N ASN A 517 -9.51 -7.87 -5.13
CA ASN A 517 -10.52 -6.88 -4.78
C ASN A 517 -11.82 -7.61 -4.42
N VAL A 518 -12.43 -7.27 -3.29
CA VAL A 518 -13.75 -7.77 -2.90
C VAL A 518 -14.73 -6.61 -2.82
N ILE A 519 -15.87 -6.79 -3.49
CA ILE A 519 -17.03 -5.90 -3.43
C ILE A 519 -18.17 -6.69 -2.81
N ILE A 520 -18.85 -6.12 -1.82
CA ILE A 520 -19.99 -6.72 -1.12
C ILE A 520 -21.17 -5.76 -1.27
N GLU A 521 -22.33 -6.28 -1.62
CA GLU A 521 -23.53 -5.50 -2.00
C GLU A 521 -24.33 -5.01 -0.76
N THR A 522 -23.62 -4.43 0.19
CA THR A 522 -24.15 -3.67 1.34
C THR A 522 -24.61 -2.27 0.91
N LEU A 523 -25.20 -1.49 1.83
CA LEU A 523 -25.55 -0.08 1.61
C LEU A 523 -24.74 0.86 2.51
N PRO A 524 -23.85 1.73 1.97
CA PRO A 524 -23.30 1.70 0.62
C PRO A 524 -22.44 0.43 0.36
N PRO A 525 -22.09 0.13 -0.90
CA PRO A 525 -21.32 -1.08 -1.22
C PRO A 525 -19.92 -1.08 -0.61
N PHE A 526 -19.63 -2.10 0.20
CA PHE A 526 -18.34 -2.28 0.85
C PHE A 526 -17.31 -2.77 -0.17
N ASN A 527 -16.17 -2.07 -0.27
CA ASN A 527 -15.08 -2.42 -1.19
C ASN A 527 -13.77 -2.51 -0.41
N ARG A 528 -13.03 -3.62 -0.57
CA ARG A 528 -11.69 -3.79 0.01
C ARG A 528 -10.74 -4.41 -1.01
N THR A 529 -9.53 -3.87 -1.09
CA THR A 529 -8.41 -4.55 -1.76
C THR A 529 -7.51 -5.15 -0.69
N PHE A 530 -7.01 -6.37 -0.92
CA PHE A 530 -6.12 -7.08 -0.01
C PHE A 530 -5.22 -8.05 -0.77
N ASP A 531 -4.08 -8.36 -0.19
CA ASP A 531 -3.24 -9.48 -0.61
C ASP A 531 -3.55 -10.74 0.22
N LEU A 532 -3.57 -11.88 -0.48
CA LEU A 532 -3.76 -13.20 0.09
C LEU A 532 -2.48 -14.02 -0.06
N GLU A 533 -1.94 -14.48 1.07
CA GLU A 533 -0.69 -15.24 1.14
C GLU A 533 -0.93 -16.76 1.25
N ILE A 534 0.09 -17.54 0.91
CA ILE A 534 0.06 -19.02 0.85
C ILE A 534 -0.29 -19.62 2.22
N GLY A 535 -1.35 -20.44 2.24
CA GLY A 535 -1.83 -21.10 3.46
C GLY A 535 -2.29 -20.16 4.57
N THR A 536 -2.51 -18.87 4.29
CA THR A 536 -3.04 -17.89 5.25
C THR A 536 -4.57 -17.87 5.21
N GLN A 537 -5.21 -17.62 6.35
CA GLN A 537 -6.64 -17.27 6.40
C GLN A 537 -6.76 -15.75 6.48
N LYS A 538 -7.50 -15.13 5.56
CA LYS A 538 -7.73 -13.68 5.52
C LYS A 538 -9.16 -13.39 5.95
N GLY A 539 -9.32 -12.83 7.14
CA GLY A 539 -10.58 -12.22 7.58
C GLY A 539 -10.81 -10.86 6.93
N ILE A 540 -11.96 -10.68 6.31
CA ILE A 540 -12.50 -9.37 5.91
C ILE A 540 -13.58 -9.01 6.93
N MET A 541 -13.24 -8.06 7.82
CA MET A 541 -14.17 -7.57 8.83
C MET A 541 -15.09 -6.50 8.22
N ILE A 542 -16.39 -6.66 8.42
CA ILE A 542 -17.44 -5.72 8.00
C ILE A 542 -18.05 -5.13 9.27
N PRO A 543 -18.27 -3.81 9.39
CA PRO A 543 -18.97 -3.26 10.55
C PRO A 543 -20.45 -3.67 10.57
N GLU A 544 -21.02 -3.87 11.76
CA GLU A 544 -22.44 -4.22 11.91
C GLU A 544 -23.36 -3.07 11.47
N GLU A 545 -24.43 -3.40 10.74
CA GLU A 545 -25.35 -2.43 10.15
C GLU A 545 -26.29 -1.77 11.17
N GLY A 546 -26.70 -0.52 10.90
CA GLY A 546 -27.82 0.15 11.55
C GLY A 546 -29.04 0.24 10.63
N ASP A 547 -30.20 0.56 11.20
CA ASP A 547 -31.43 0.80 10.42
C ASP A 547 -31.63 2.32 10.27
N LEU A 548 -31.73 2.84 9.04
CA LEU A 548 -32.16 4.22 8.75
C LEU A 548 -33.67 4.21 8.43
N VAL A 549 -34.45 5.04 9.11
CA VAL A 549 -35.88 5.22 8.87
C VAL A 549 -36.15 6.66 8.45
N ILE A 550 -36.65 6.86 7.23
CA ILE A 550 -36.94 8.18 6.66
C ILE A 550 -38.46 8.40 6.65
N ALA A 551 -38.93 9.45 7.33
CA ALA A 551 -40.35 9.75 7.45
C ALA A 551 -40.94 10.21 6.10
N ASN A 552 -42.08 9.63 5.71
CA ASN A 552 -42.80 9.95 4.46
C ASN A 552 -44.08 10.77 4.72
N ASN A 553 -44.03 11.67 5.71
CA ASN A 553 -45.19 12.44 6.18
C ASN A 553 -45.47 13.69 5.34
N THR A 554 -44.51 14.10 4.49
CA THR A 554 -44.57 15.31 3.67
C THR A 554 -43.99 15.00 2.29
N ARG A 555 -44.63 15.49 1.22
CA ARG A 555 -44.16 15.29 -0.15
C ARG A 555 -42.91 16.12 -0.47
N ILE A 556 -41.74 15.50 -0.37
CA ILE A 556 -40.45 16.09 -0.72
C ILE A 556 -40.09 15.84 -2.20
N GLY A 557 -40.50 14.71 -2.78
CA GLY A 557 -40.10 14.27 -4.11
C GLY A 557 -38.79 13.48 -4.07
N LYS A 558 -37.94 13.62 -5.09
CA LYS A 558 -36.67 12.89 -5.17
C LYS A 558 -35.72 13.31 -4.05
N VAL A 559 -35.33 12.34 -3.22
CA VAL A 559 -34.26 12.45 -2.23
C VAL A 559 -33.11 11.53 -2.65
N THR A 560 -31.88 12.02 -2.58
CA THR A 560 -30.68 11.24 -2.87
C THR A 560 -29.85 11.11 -1.60
N LEU A 561 -29.46 9.89 -1.22
CA LEU A 561 -28.52 9.66 -0.14
C LEU A 561 -27.09 9.62 -0.68
N TYR A 562 -26.20 10.30 0.03
CA TYR A 562 -24.79 10.45 -0.31
C TYR A 562 -23.88 9.95 0.82
N TYR A 563 -22.80 9.27 0.45
CA TYR A 563 -21.75 8.81 1.37
C TYR A 563 -20.43 9.54 1.11
N PRO A 564 -19.59 9.77 2.15
CA PRO A 564 -18.32 10.47 2.01
C PRO A 564 -17.28 9.62 1.30
N ILE A 565 -16.50 10.26 0.44
CA ILE A 565 -15.29 9.72 -0.20
C ILE A 565 -14.27 10.85 -0.25
N GLY A 566 -13.36 10.92 0.73
CA GLY A 566 -12.60 12.15 0.99
C GLY A 566 -13.53 13.34 1.24
N ASP A 567 -13.16 14.52 0.74
CA ASP A 567 -13.92 15.77 0.90
C ASP A 567 -15.25 15.82 0.12
N ARG A 568 -15.58 14.78 -0.67
CA ARG A 568 -16.75 14.75 -1.56
C ARG A 568 -17.78 13.74 -1.12
N PHE A 569 -19.05 14.08 -1.36
CA PHE A 569 -20.19 13.22 -1.10
C PHE A 569 -20.69 12.60 -2.42
N ARG A 570 -20.70 11.26 -2.51
CA ARG A 570 -21.12 10.51 -3.70
C ARG A 570 -22.53 9.94 -3.51
N PRO A 571 -23.44 10.09 -4.48
CA PRO A 571 -24.76 9.48 -4.40
C PRO A 571 -24.66 7.95 -4.52
N PHE A 572 -25.46 7.23 -3.73
CA PHE A 572 -25.51 5.76 -3.76
C PHE A 572 -26.92 5.18 -3.71
N LEU A 573 -27.90 5.94 -3.22
CA LEU A 573 -29.32 5.59 -3.24
C LEU A 573 -30.14 6.81 -3.63
N SER A 574 -31.19 6.63 -4.44
CA SER A 574 -32.20 7.66 -4.69
C SER A 574 -33.58 7.07 -4.43
N ILE A 575 -34.42 7.82 -3.71
CA ILE A 575 -35.78 7.46 -3.33
C ILE A 575 -36.72 8.60 -3.72
N ASN A 576 -38.03 8.33 -3.76
CA ASN A 576 -39.04 9.34 -4.04
C ASN A 576 -40.04 9.38 -2.88
N ILE A 577 -40.04 10.48 -2.13
CA ILE A 577 -40.88 10.70 -0.95
C ILE A 577 -42.15 11.45 -1.40
N ASP A 578 -43.21 10.68 -1.60
CA ASP A 578 -44.49 11.11 -2.17
C ASP A 578 -45.45 11.73 -1.14
N GLY A 579 -45.21 11.54 0.16
CA GLY A 579 -46.07 11.98 1.25
C GLY A 579 -47.12 10.95 1.69
N ASN A 580 -46.99 9.66 1.33
CA ASN A 580 -48.02 8.64 1.60
C ASN A 580 -48.09 8.13 3.06
N GLY A 581 -47.26 8.65 3.97
CA GLY A 581 -47.22 8.26 5.39
C GLY A 581 -46.46 6.97 5.71
N THR A 582 -46.14 6.13 4.71
CA THR A 582 -45.33 4.91 4.91
C THR A 582 -43.85 5.27 4.90
N ALA A 583 -43.21 5.26 6.08
CA ALA A 583 -41.79 5.54 6.22
C ALA A 583 -40.90 4.52 5.49
N HIS A 584 -39.80 4.98 4.89
CA HIS A 584 -38.85 4.12 4.19
C HIS A 584 -37.75 3.66 5.16
N ALA A 585 -37.58 2.34 5.32
CA ALA A 585 -36.56 1.74 6.16
C ALA A 585 -35.44 1.08 5.32
N PHE A 586 -34.18 1.31 5.68
CA PHE A 586 -32.99 0.77 5.01
C PHE A 586 -31.98 0.24 6.03
N ARG A 587 -31.36 -0.92 5.75
CA ARG A 587 -30.18 -1.37 6.50
C ARG A 587 -28.91 -0.87 5.85
N MET A 588 -28.02 -0.32 6.66
CA MET A 588 -26.90 0.48 6.18
C MET A 588 -25.69 0.33 7.09
N LEU A 589 -24.49 0.38 6.49
CA LEU A 589 -23.24 0.42 7.24
C LEU A 589 -23.18 1.70 8.10
N PRO A 590 -22.54 1.67 9.28
CA PRO A 590 -22.40 2.85 10.14
C PRO A 590 -21.50 3.89 9.47
N GLY A 591 -21.80 5.16 9.71
CA GLY A 591 -21.08 6.29 9.11
C GLY A 591 -21.90 7.57 9.10
N THR A 592 -21.27 8.67 8.71
CA THR A 592 -21.93 9.96 8.47
C THR A 592 -22.28 10.08 7.00
N TYR A 593 -23.51 10.48 6.72
CA TYR A 593 -24.14 10.54 5.40
C TYR A 593 -24.84 11.89 5.21
N LYS A 594 -25.25 12.19 3.97
CA LYS A 594 -26.13 13.34 3.68
C LYS A 594 -27.34 12.92 2.84
N ALA A 595 -28.49 13.50 3.10
CA ALA A 595 -29.67 13.43 2.25
C ALA A 595 -29.84 14.75 1.50
N GLY A 596 -29.72 14.72 0.16
CA GLY A 596 -29.96 15.87 -0.72
C GLY A 596 -31.35 15.83 -1.34
N TYR A 597 -32.05 16.96 -1.35
CA TYR A 597 -33.37 17.12 -1.98
C TYR A 597 -33.62 18.57 -2.40
N LYS A 598 -34.50 18.78 -3.40
CA LYS A 598 -34.90 20.13 -3.83
C LYS A 598 -36.18 20.58 -3.12
N LYS A 599 -36.15 21.75 -2.49
CA LYS A 599 -37.34 22.31 -1.80
C LYS A 599 -38.50 22.55 -2.77
N ASN A 600 -38.22 23.04 -3.98
CA ASN A 600 -39.16 23.05 -5.10
C ASN A 600 -38.64 22.20 -6.28
N PRO A 601 -39.16 20.97 -6.48
CA PRO A 601 -38.81 20.11 -7.60
C PRO A 601 -39.06 20.69 -9.00
N GLU A 602 -39.92 21.71 -9.12
CA GLU A 602 -40.28 22.35 -10.39
C GLU A 602 -39.21 23.36 -10.88
N LEU A 603 -38.25 23.73 -10.03
CA LEU A 603 -37.16 24.64 -10.38
C LEU A 603 -35.86 23.86 -10.69
N PRO A 604 -35.53 23.61 -11.97
CA PRO A 604 -34.39 22.76 -12.33
C PRO A 604 -33.05 23.32 -11.82
N LEU A 605 -32.93 24.65 -11.76
CA LEU A 605 -31.74 25.38 -11.29
C LEU A 605 -31.64 25.54 -9.77
N GLN A 606 -32.63 25.11 -8.97
CA GLN A 606 -32.51 25.20 -7.52
C GLN A 606 -31.47 24.20 -6.98
N GLU A 607 -30.59 24.66 -6.07
CA GLU A 607 -29.62 23.80 -5.38
C GLU A 607 -30.31 22.77 -4.47
N GLU A 608 -29.63 21.64 -4.21
CA GLU A 608 -30.13 20.64 -3.27
C GLU A 608 -29.86 21.06 -1.82
N THR A 609 -30.90 21.05 -1.00
CA THR A 609 -30.78 21.16 0.46
C THR A 609 -30.20 19.85 0.99
N MET A 610 -29.02 19.93 1.61
CA MET A 610 -28.29 18.79 2.15
C MET A 610 -28.49 18.70 3.67
N VAL A 611 -29.07 17.60 4.16
CA VAL A 611 -29.22 17.30 5.60
C VAL A 611 -28.24 16.21 6.00
N GLU A 612 -27.40 16.47 7.00
CA GLU A 612 -26.43 15.50 7.51
C GLU A 612 -27.06 14.57 8.56
N PHE A 613 -26.68 13.29 8.56
CA PHE A 613 -27.10 12.31 9.56
C PHE A 613 -26.03 11.23 9.78
N THR A 614 -26.05 10.57 10.93
CA THR A 614 -25.07 9.51 11.27
C THR A 614 -25.79 8.23 11.65
N VAL A 615 -25.56 7.17 10.88
CA VAL A 615 -26.03 5.80 11.20
C VAL A 615 -25.02 5.12 12.11
N LYS A 616 -25.50 4.37 13.10
CA LYS A 616 -24.68 3.59 14.05
C LYS A 616 -25.11 2.12 14.07
N SER A 617 -24.17 1.23 14.30
CA SER A 617 -24.39 -0.22 14.34
C SER A 617 -25.49 -0.64 15.32
N ASN A 618 -26.44 -1.43 14.82
CA ASN A 618 -27.64 -1.93 15.52
C ASN A 618 -28.50 -0.83 16.18
N ILE A 619 -28.45 0.41 15.70
CA ILE A 619 -29.25 1.54 16.20
C ILE A 619 -30.17 2.06 15.09
N VAL A 620 -31.44 2.28 15.43
CA VAL A 620 -32.43 2.93 14.55
C VAL A 620 -32.15 4.43 14.50
N THR A 621 -31.95 4.94 13.28
CA THR A 621 -31.67 6.35 12.99
C THR A 621 -32.89 6.93 12.27
N ASN A 622 -33.65 7.79 12.94
CA ASN A 622 -34.80 8.46 12.33
C ASN A 622 -34.36 9.74 11.62
N LEU A 623 -34.79 9.92 10.37
CA LEU A 623 -34.52 11.10 9.55
C LEU A 623 -35.83 11.73 9.09
N GLU A 624 -36.08 12.95 9.53
CA GLU A 624 -37.20 13.78 9.07
C GLU A 624 -36.68 14.85 8.11
N LEU A 625 -37.37 15.05 6.98
CA LEU A 625 -36.99 16.00 5.93
C LEU A 625 -38.09 17.04 5.79
N THR A 626 -37.74 18.31 5.98
CA THR A 626 -38.67 19.45 6.02
C THR A 626 -38.50 20.35 4.79
N LYS A 627 -39.63 20.62 4.11
CA LYS A 627 -39.69 21.38 2.85
C LYS A 627 -39.32 22.86 3.03
#